data_AF-A0A133U6R6-F1
#
_entry.id   AF-A0A133U6R6-F1
#
_cell.length_a   1.000
_cell.length_b   1.000
_cell.length_c   1.000
_cell.angle_alpha   90.00
_cell.angle_beta   90.00
_cell.angle_gamma   90.00
#
_symmetry.space_group_name_H-M   'P 1'
#
loop_
_entity.id
_entity.type
_entity.pdbx_description
1 polymer ?
#
loop_
_entity_poly.entity_id
_entity_poly.type
_entity_poly.pdbx_seq_one_letter_code
_entity_poly.pdbx_strand_id
1 'polypeptide(L)' 'MTYPSSCKFKSPLPLLLLLFQLMDLFSYEAFQLTIPLELRGEVEEGDEIEYIQALGRKKIERKKS' A
#
# COMPACT_ATOMS: atom_id res chain seq x y z
N MET A 1 -19.41 -4.18 -0.81
CA MET A 1 -18.65 -4.23 -2.06
C MET A 1 -17.19 -3.96 -1.72
N THR A 2 -16.33 -4.95 -1.95
CA THR A 2 -14.87 -4.88 -1.80
C THR A 2 -14.28 -4.72 -3.18
N TYR A 3 -13.43 -3.71 -3.39
CA TYR A 3 -12.76 -3.51 -4.68
C TYR A 3 -11.27 -3.85 -4.52
N PRO A 4 -10.72 -4.78 -5.32
CA PRO A 4 -9.29 -4.98 -5.41
C PRO A 4 -8.70 -3.81 -6.20
N SER A 5 -7.79 -3.08 -5.59
CA SER A 5 -7.11 -1.92 -6.16
C SER A 5 -5.60 -2.13 -6.08
N SER A 6 -4.89 -1.61 -7.07
CA SER A 6 -3.42 -1.70 -7.15
C SER A 6 -2.82 -0.36 -6.76
N CYS A 7 -1.85 -0.35 -5.85
CA CYS A 7 -1.08 0.84 -5.52
C CYS A 7 0.41 0.63 -5.75
N LYS A 8 1.11 1.73 -6.08
CA LYS A 8 2.57 1.75 -6.11
C LYS A 8 3.12 2.10 -4.76
N PHE A 9 4.09 1.31 -4.32
CA PHE A 9 4.88 1.57 -3.14
C PHE A 9 5.82 2.75 -3.37
N LYS A 10 5.77 3.71 -2.46
CA LYS A 10 6.68 4.85 -2.44
C LYS A 10 7.47 4.81 -1.12
N SER A 11 8.63 5.44 -1.14
CA SER A 11 9.58 5.46 -0.03
C SER A 11 8.94 5.69 1.36
N PRO A 12 9.52 5.10 2.42
CA PRO A 12 9.03 5.27 3.80
C PRO A 12 9.06 6.72 4.26
N LEU A 13 8.05 7.14 5.02
CA LEU A 13 8.04 8.45 5.66
C LEU A 13 9.08 8.48 6.81
N PRO A 14 9.92 9.53 6.89
CA PRO A 14 11.02 9.59 7.86
C PRO A 14 10.56 9.69 9.32
N LEU A 15 9.31 10.09 9.58
CA LEU A 15 8.79 10.30 10.94
C LEU A 15 8.18 9.04 11.57
N LEU A 16 7.82 8.03 10.78
CA LEU A 16 7.23 6.80 11.29
C LEU A 16 7.71 5.63 10.41
N LEU A 17 8.70 4.89 10.89
CA LEU A 17 9.36 3.77 10.18
C LEU A 17 8.38 2.70 9.63
N LEU A 18 7.14 2.68 10.12
CA LEU A 18 6.08 1.73 9.79
C LEU A 18 5.08 2.27 8.76
N LEU A 19 5.05 3.58 8.52
CA LEU A 19 4.09 4.23 7.64
C LEU A 19 4.72 4.45 6.27
N PHE A 20 4.09 3.92 5.24
CA PHE A 20 4.55 4.05 3.86
C PHE A 20 3.59 4.90 3.06
N GLN A 21 4.15 5.66 2.13
CA GLN A 21 3.36 6.41 1.17
C GLN A 21 3.05 5.50 -0.02
N LEU A 22 1.77 5.37 -0.34
CA LEU A 22 1.26 4.56 -1.43
C LEU A 22 0.54 5.48 -2.42
N MET A 23 0.64 5.18 -3.70
CA MET A 23 -0.09 5.89 -4.74
C MET A 23 -1.07 4.93 -5.41
N ASP A 24 -2.36 5.20 -5.30
CA ASP A 24 -3.37 4.43 -6.01
C ASP A 24 -3.22 4.64 -7.52
N LEU A 25 -3.20 3.57 -8.30
CA LEU A 25 -3.07 3.66 -9.77
C LEU A 25 -4.40 4.01 -10.45
N PHE A 26 -5.54 3.81 -9.77
CA PHE A 26 -6.85 4.08 -10.34
C PHE A 26 -7.23 5.56 -10.20
N SER A 27 -7.12 6.12 -9.00
CA SER A 27 -7.50 7.48 -8.66
C SER A 27 -6.31 8.45 -8.60
N TYR A 28 -5.07 7.95 -8.73
CA TYR A 28 -3.85 8.74 -8.54
C TYR A 28 -3.76 9.43 -7.17
N GLU A 29 -4.53 8.96 -6.19
CA GLU A 29 -4.51 9.49 -4.84
C GLU A 29 -3.31 8.93 -4.06
N ALA A 30 -2.59 9.84 -3.40
CA ALA A 30 -1.56 9.45 -2.45
C ALA A 30 -2.21 9.22 -1.07
N PHE A 31 -1.92 8.07 -0.47
CA PHE A 31 -2.39 7.72 0.86
C PHE A 31 -1.28 7.04 1.66
N GLN A 32 -1.50 6.91 2.96
CA GLN A 32 -0.53 6.33 3.88
C GLN A 32 -1.14 5.12 4.56
N LEU A 33 -0.43 4.00 4.56
CA LEU A 33 -0.82 2.81 5.32
C LEU A 33 0.39 2.24 6.04
N THR A 34 0.10 1.54 7.14
CA THR A 34 1.04 0.68 7.82
C THR A 34 1.14 -0.64 7.09
N ILE A 35 2.36 -1.03 6.73
CA ILE A 35 2.62 -2.37 6.18
C ILE A 35 2.69 -3.39 7.33
N PRO A 36 1.97 -4.52 7.24
CA PRO A 36 2.09 -5.60 8.21
C PRO A 36 3.52 -6.15 8.25
N LEU A 37 3.96 -6.60 9.43
CA LEU A 37 5.35 -7.04 9.64
C LEU A 37 5.79 -8.16 8.69
N GLU A 38 4.84 -8.97 8.22
CA GLU A 38 5.04 -10.09 7.30
C GLU A 38 5.54 -9.65 5.91
N LEU A 39 5.18 -8.44 5.48
CA LEU A 39 5.60 -7.88 4.20
C LEU A 39 6.81 -6.94 4.35
N ARG A 40 7.24 -6.64 5.59
CA ARG A 40 8.41 -5.78 5.80
C ARG A 40 9.67 -6.47 5.27
N GLY A 41 10.30 -5.85 4.28
CA GLY A 41 11.51 -6.35 3.63
C GLY A 41 11.25 -7.05 2.29
N GLU A 42 10.00 -7.38 1.96
CA GLU A 42 9.63 -7.90 0.64
C GLU A 42 9.16 -6.81 -0.34
N VAL A 43 8.80 -5.64 0.20
CA VAL A 43 8.27 -4.51 -0.57
C VAL A 43 9.33 -3.42 -0.71
N GLU A 44 9.67 -3.10 -1.95
CA GLU A 44 10.62 -2.08 -2.34
C GLU A 44 9.91 -0.91 -3.06
N GLU A 45 10.57 0.25 -3.10
CA GLU A 45 10.03 1.42 -3.81
C GLU A 45 9.77 1.11 -5.29
N GLY A 46 8.56 1.40 -5.75
CA GLY A 46 8.10 1.12 -7.11
C GLY A 46 7.32 -0.18 -7.26
N ASP A 47 7.30 -1.05 -6.24
CA ASP A 47 6.51 -2.29 -6.26
C ASP A 47 5.01 -2.01 -6.37
N GLU A 48 4.33 -2.87 -7.11
CA GLU A 48 2.86 -2.88 -7.17
C GLU A 48 2.31 -3.80 -6.07
N ILE A 49 1.44 -3.24 -5.24
CA ILE A 49 0.78 -3.94 -4.16
C ILE A 49 -0.71 -3.97 -4.44
N GLU A 50 -1.32 -5.12 -4.20
CA GLU A 50 -2.76 -5.26 -4.23
C GLU A 50 -3.33 -5.05 -2.83
N TYR A 51 -4.28 -4.12 -2.75
CA TYR A 51 -5.01 -3.81 -1.53
C TYR A 51 -6.50 -3.92 -1.79
N ILE A 52 -7.24 -4.30 -0.76
CA ILE A 52 -8.70 -4.31 -0.79
C ILE A 52 -9.19 -3.09 -0.06
N GLN A 53 -10.14 -2.38 -0.68
CA GLN A 53 -10.89 -1.31 -0.04
C GLN A 53 -12.33 -1.72 0.22
N ALA A 54 -12.80 -1.53 1.45
CA ALA A 54 -14.18 -1.75 1.86
C ALA A 54 -14.61 -0.70 2.88
N LEU A 55 -15.75 -0.02 2.63
CA LEU A 55 -16.33 0.99 3.54
C LEU A 55 -15.29 2.03 4.02
N GLY A 56 -14.42 2.49 3.12
CA GLY A 56 -13.35 3.45 3.42
C GLY A 56 -12.12 2.86 4.14
N ARG A 57 -12.16 1.60 4.59
CA ARG A 57 -11.00 0.89 5.13
C ARG A 57 -10.19 0.30 4.00
N LYS A 58 -8.88 0.50 4.04
CA LYS A 58 -7.92 -0.05 3.08
C LYS A 58 -7.06 -1.09 3.81
N LYS A 59 -6.90 -2.27 3.23
CA LYS A 59 -6.06 -3.34 3.77
C LYS A 59 -5.18 -3.91 2.66
N ILE A 60 -3.89 -4.02 2.92
CA ILE A 60 -2.93 -4.66 2.01
C ILE A 60 -3.13 -6.17 2.09
N GLU A 61 -3.26 -6.84 0.93
CA GLU A 61 -3.43 -8.30 0.87
C GLU A 61 -2.17 -9.01 0.37
N ARG A 62 -1.57 -8.55 -0.74
CA ARG A 62 -0.32 -9.13 -1.27
C ARG A 62 0.46 -8.17 -2.14
N LYS A 63 1.76 -8.40 -2.26
CA LYS A 63 2.58 -7.88 -3.36
C LYS A 63 2.19 -8.60 -4.66
N LYS A 64 2.08 -7.83 -5.75
CA LYS A 64 1.95 -8.37 -7.10
C LYS A 64 3.38 -8.56 -7.62
N SER A 65 3.81 -9.83 -7.75
CA SER A 65 5.09 -10.19 -8.37
C SER A 65 5.03 -10.06 -9.88
#